data_AF-A0A957VFF1-F1
#
_entry.id   AF-A0A957VFF1-F1
#
_cell.length_a   1.000
_cell.length_b   1.000
_cell.length_c   1.000
_cell.angle_alpha   90.00
_cell.angle_beta   90.00
_cell.angle_gamma   90.00
#
_symmetry.space_group_name_H-M   'P 1'
#
loop_
_entity.id
_entity.type
_entity.pdbx_description
1 polymer ?
#
loop_
_entity_poly.entity_id
_entity_poly.type
_entity_poly.pdbx_seq_one_letter_code
_entity_poly.pdbx_strand_id
1 'polypeptide(L)'
;MSLSGLVYLSGYFIYRGAQQWQRTHRVTLETNDAVLATGLLLTGHIGAGALFATLYFTGRKLEEAGDAALDHFADEDALFATTPANTSKQWRGWIDQSALPLLTLSVVSTPFLGFGRAVSVLVANFAYDYRVFVPLGTIRFLRTAQAHDIHIRNAHVFDLLQQTDVLVIDGAGVDDLARPGVAPTGDVAVRWVEPGQAATAVAAEQAAGRVVAYFHPHPQTAARAGADLAIACPQDGASMDGVHVVVPPNRVADLFTLRAALEARRRRGLGLALAPSILNLSGIFLWYFSPLTVLLVDFGGMGAGLINAVWTPPVSPERAKRFI
;
A
#
# COMPACT_ATOMS: atom_id res chain seq x y z
N MET A 1 0.13 -35.66 4.07
CA MET A 1 1.04 -34.84 4.88
C MET A 1 1.45 -35.67 6.10
N SER A 2 2.74 -35.80 6.42
CA SER A 2 3.16 -36.59 7.59
C SER A 2 2.81 -35.85 8.89
N LEU A 3 2.60 -36.59 9.99
CA LEU A 3 2.42 -36.00 11.32
C LEU A 3 3.58 -35.06 11.70
N SER A 4 4.82 -35.43 11.32
CA SER A 4 6.00 -34.60 11.51
C SER A 4 5.91 -33.26 10.77
N GLY A 5 5.40 -33.23 9.54
CA GLY A 5 5.20 -32.01 8.78
C GLY A 5 4.16 -31.09 9.41
N LEU A 6 3.12 -31.66 10.01
CA LEU A 6 2.10 -30.89 10.74
C LEU A 6 2.64 -30.25 12.01
N VAL A 7 3.40 -31.01 12.80
CA VAL A 7 4.05 -30.50 14.02
C VAL A 7 5.04 -29.39 13.67
N TYR A 8 5.85 -29.60 12.63
CA TYR A 8 6.80 -28.58 12.15
C TYR A 8 6.09 -27.29 11.74
N LEU A 9 5.03 -27.40 10.93
CA LEU A 9 4.28 -26.25 10.44
C LEU A 9 3.61 -25.48 11.59
N SER A 10 2.95 -26.18 12.51
CA SER A 10 2.30 -25.57 13.68
C SER A 10 3.33 -24.86 14.56
N GLY A 11 4.45 -25.55 14.84
CA GLY A 11 5.53 -25.01 15.66
C GLY A 11 6.14 -23.75 15.05
N TYR A 12 6.31 -23.71 13.72
CA TYR A 12 6.78 -22.52 13.01
C TYR A 12 5.86 -21.31 13.24
N PHE A 13 4.54 -21.48 13.02
CA PHE A 13 3.57 -20.39 13.20
C PHE A 13 3.48 -19.94 14.66
N ILE A 14 3.41 -20.88 15.61
CA ILE A 14 3.39 -20.56 17.05
C ILE A 14 4.65 -19.80 17.46
N TYR A 15 5.83 -20.26 17.03
CA TYR A 15 7.10 -19.60 17.34
C TYR A 15 7.14 -18.16 16.79
N ARG A 16 6.75 -17.97 15.52
CA ARG A 16 6.66 -16.65 14.88
C ARG A 16 5.69 -15.72 15.60
N GLY A 17 4.46 -16.20 15.87
CA GLY A 17 3.45 -15.43 16.58
C GLY A 17 3.90 -15.04 17.99
N ALA A 18 4.51 -15.97 18.75
CA ALA A 18 5.04 -15.71 20.08
C ALA A 18 6.20 -14.69 20.07
N GLN A 19 7.13 -14.83 19.13
CA GLN A 19 8.24 -13.89 18.98
C GLN A 19 7.75 -12.48 18.63
N GLN A 20 6.77 -12.37 17.73
CA GLN A 20 6.19 -11.09 17.34
C GLN A 20 5.41 -10.44 18.50
N TRP A 21 4.62 -11.23 19.23
CA TRP A 21 3.93 -10.79 20.44
C TRP A 21 4.93 -10.27 21.49
N GLN A 22 6.01 -11.00 21.77
CA GLN A 22 7.04 -10.59 22.73
C GLN A 22 7.71 -9.26 22.36
N ARG A 23 7.90 -8.99 21.07
CA ARG A 23 8.53 -7.74 20.60
C ARG A 23 7.59 -6.55 20.67
N THR A 24 6.34 -6.74 20.23
CA THR A 24 5.42 -5.62 19.99
C THR A 24 4.38 -5.43 21.08
N HIS A 25 4.13 -6.47 21.90
CA HIS A 25 3.03 -6.55 22.86
C HIS A 25 1.67 -6.25 22.22
N ARG A 26 1.52 -6.55 20.93
CA ARG A 26 0.30 -6.31 20.15
C ARG A 26 -0.13 -7.60 19.45
N VAL A 27 -1.44 -7.78 19.33
CA VAL A 27 -2.02 -8.83 18.48
C VAL A 27 -1.82 -8.38 17.04
N THR A 28 -1.00 -9.11 16.29
CA THR A 28 -0.73 -8.84 14.87
C THR A 28 -1.25 -9.98 13.98
N LEU A 29 -1.11 -9.84 12.67
CA LEU A 29 -1.48 -10.89 11.72
C LEU A 29 -0.75 -12.21 12.00
N GLU A 30 0.51 -12.16 12.45
CA GLU A 30 1.29 -13.36 12.79
C GLU A 30 0.72 -14.10 14.02
N THR A 31 0.07 -13.38 14.92
CA THR A 31 -0.66 -14.00 16.04
C THR A 31 -1.91 -14.70 15.53
N ASN A 32 -2.63 -14.07 14.60
CA ASN A 32 -3.77 -14.69 13.92
C ASN A 32 -3.35 -15.96 13.16
N ASP A 33 -2.23 -15.94 12.44
CA ASP A 33 -1.67 -17.09 11.72
C ASP A 33 -1.42 -18.29 12.65
N ALA A 34 -0.83 -18.04 13.82
CA ALA A 34 -0.55 -19.06 14.82
C ALA A 34 -1.83 -19.73 15.34
N VAL A 35 -2.85 -18.93 15.66
CA VAL A 35 -4.14 -19.44 16.14
C VAL A 35 -4.86 -20.18 15.03
N LEU A 36 -4.88 -19.63 13.82
CA LEU A 36 -5.55 -20.21 12.67
C LEU A 36 -4.93 -21.55 12.27
N ALA A 37 -3.61 -21.61 12.08
CA ALA A 37 -2.92 -22.85 11.72
C ALA A 37 -3.16 -23.95 12.76
N THR A 38 -3.05 -23.61 14.06
CA THR A 38 -3.30 -24.56 15.15
C THR A 38 -4.76 -25.00 15.17
N GLY A 39 -5.71 -24.08 15.01
CA GLY A 39 -7.14 -24.36 14.97
C GLY A 39 -7.55 -25.28 13.81
N LEU A 40 -7.01 -25.06 12.61
CA LEU A 40 -7.25 -25.91 11.44
C LEU A 40 -6.78 -27.35 11.68
N LEU A 41 -5.67 -27.53 12.41
CA LEU A 41 -5.12 -28.85 12.71
C LEU A 41 -5.86 -29.55 13.83
N LEU A 42 -6.19 -28.83 14.91
CA LEU A 42 -6.98 -29.37 16.01
C LEU A 42 -8.38 -29.82 15.56
N THR A 43 -8.95 -29.15 14.56
CA THR A 43 -10.25 -29.52 13.98
C THR A 43 -10.17 -30.62 12.92
N GLY A 44 -8.97 -31.14 12.61
CA GLY A 44 -8.77 -32.18 11.59
C GLY A 44 -8.86 -31.70 10.14
N HIS A 45 -8.90 -30.39 9.88
CA HIS A 45 -8.97 -29.82 8.53
C HIS A 45 -7.57 -29.73 7.89
N ILE A 46 -6.89 -30.88 7.76
CA ILE A 46 -5.50 -30.97 7.28
C ILE A 46 -5.33 -30.35 5.88
N GLY A 47 -6.30 -30.58 4.97
CA GLY A 47 -6.27 -29.99 3.63
C GLY A 47 -6.34 -28.47 3.63
N ALA A 48 -7.21 -27.90 4.48
CA ALA A 48 -7.30 -26.46 4.67
C ALA A 48 -6.01 -25.90 5.29
N GLY A 49 -5.43 -26.58 6.29
CA GLY A 49 -4.16 -26.19 6.90
C GLY A 49 -3.00 -26.17 5.90
N ALA A 50 -2.91 -27.16 5.02
CA ALA A 50 -1.89 -27.20 3.98
C ALA A 50 -2.05 -26.06 2.96
N LEU A 51 -3.29 -25.81 2.52
CA LEU A 51 -3.59 -24.76 1.54
C LEU A 51 -3.40 -23.35 2.12
N PHE A 52 -3.77 -23.15 3.40
CA PHE A 52 -3.44 -21.94 4.16
C PHE A 52 -1.92 -21.72 4.25
N ALA A 53 -1.15 -22.76 4.58
CA ALA A 53 0.31 -22.66 4.63
C ALA A 53 0.91 -22.27 3.27
N THR A 54 0.43 -22.86 2.17
CA THR A 54 0.83 -22.48 0.82
C THR A 54 0.55 -21.00 0.55
N LEU A 55 -0.65 -20.52 0.90
CA LEU A 55 -1.02 -19.11 0.74
C LEU A 55 -0.09 -18.19 1.53
N TYR A 56 0.12 -18.51 2.81
CA TYR A 56 1.00 -17.76 3.71
C TYR A 56 2.42 -17.66 3.14
N PHE A 57 3.03 -18.78 2.76
CA PHE A 57 4.41 -18.78 2.27
C PHE A 57 4.55 -18.10 0.90
N THR A 58 3.60 -18.33 -0.02
CA THR A 58 3.59 -17.65 -1.32
C THR A 58 3.39 -16.14 -1.13
N GLY A 59 2.45 -15.72 -0.28
CA GLY A 59 2.22 -14.31 0.03
C GLY A 59 3.45 -13.63 0.64
N ARG A 60 4.11 -14.29 1.60
CA ARG A 60 5.37 -13.83 2.19
C ARG A 60 6.49 -13.68 1.15
N LYS A 61 6.65 -14.67 0.26
CA LYS A 61 7.67 -14.60 -0.79
C LYS A 61 7.39 -13.47 -1.79
N LEU A 62 6.12 -13.23 -2.12
CA LEU A 62 5.71 -12.12 -2.98
C LEU A 62 5.92 -10.77 -2.31
N GLU A 63 5.64 -10.66 -1.01
CA GLU A 63 5.93 -9.47 -0.22
C GLU A 63 7.44 -9.19 -0.20
N GLU A 64 8.26 -10.19 0.13
CA GLU A 64 9.73 -10.06 0.15
C GLU A 64 10.27 -9.65 -1.23
N ALA A 65 9.75 -10.24 -2.31
CA ALA A 65 10.12 -9.85 -3.67
C ALA A 65 9.64 -8.44 -4.03
N GLY A 66 8.47 -8.03 -3.53
CA GLY A 66 7.93 -6.68 -3.70
C GLY A 66 8.76 -5.63 -2.99
N ASP A 67 9.09 -5.87 -1.71
CA ASP A 67 9.95 -5.01 -0.91
C ASP A 67 11.35 -4.91 -1.54
N ALA A 68 11.96 -6.04 -1.93
CA ALA A 68 13.25 -6.04 -2.60
C ALA A 68 13.23 -5.29 -3.95
N ALA A 69 12.13 -5.40 -4.72
CA ALA A 69 11.97 -4.63 -5.94
C ALA A 69 11.85 -3.12 -5.65
N LEU A 70 11.11 -2.73 -4.61
CA LEU A 70 10.97 -1.34 -4.20
C LEU A 70 12.30 -0.74 -3.72
N ASP A 71 13.08 -1.51 -2.97
CA ASP A 71 14.41 -1.11 -2.51
C ASP A 71 15.37 -0.97 -3.71
N HIS A 72 15.35 -1.93 -4.64
CA HIS A 72 16.15 -1.84 -5.86
C HIS A 72 15.78 -0.63 -6.73
N PHE A 73 14.49 -0.31 -6.86
CA PHE A 73 14.04 0.91 -7.54
C PHE A 73 14.56 2.19 -6.87
N ALA A 74 14.66 2.21 -5.54
CA ALA A 74 15.21 3.35 -4.81
C ALA A 74 16.73 3.48 -5.01
N ASP A 75 17.45 2.36 -5.17
CA ASP A 75 18.90 2.33 -5.37
C ASP A 75 19.32 2.61 -6.83
N GLU A 76 18.54 2.16 -7.83
CA GLU A 76 18.85 2.33 -9.26
C GLU A 76 18.74 3.77 -9.74
N ASP A 77 17.83 4.56 -9.18
CA ASP A 77 17.82 6.00 -9.43
C ASP A 77 19.02 6.61 -8.68
N ALA A 78 20.18 6.63 -9.33
CA ALA A 78 21.43 7.24 -8.86
C ALA A 78 21.23 8.70 -8.37
N LEU A 79 20.11 9.31 -8.78
CA LEU A 79 19.60 10.58 -8.35
C LEU A 79 19.27 10.65 -6.83
N PHE A 80 19.00 9.52 -6.16
CA PHE A 80 18.45 9.49 -4.79
C PHE A 80 19.25 8.66 -3.77
N ALA A 81 20.51 8.30 -4.05
CA ALA A 81 21.31 7.28 -3.36
C ALA A 81 21.58 7.44 -1.83
N THR A 82 20.98 8.39 -1.12
CA THR A 82 21.39 8.79 0.25
C THR A 82 20.35 8.60 1.36
N THR A 83 19.14 8.09 1.09
CA THR A 83 18.09 8.00 2.13
C THR A 83 17.41 6.61 2.19
N PRO A 84 17.38 5.92 3.35
CA PRO A 84 16.74 4.62 3.47
C PRO A 84 15.23 4.70 3.22
N ALA A 85 14.71 3.78 2.42
CA ALA A 85 13.29 3.65 2.13
C ALA A 85 12.50 3.25 3.39
N ASN A 86 11.86 4.22 4.04
CA ASN A 86 10.92 3.95 5.14
C ASN A 86 9.55 3.59 4.56
N THR A 87 9.48 2.48 3.84
CA THR A 87 8.32 2.07 3.05
C THR A 87 7.09 1.82 3.94
N SER A 88 6.08 2.69 3.78
CA SER A 88 4.65 2.58 4.11
C SER A 88 4.23 1.70 5.32
N LYS A 89 4.51 2.18 6.54
CA LYS A 89 3.97 1.60 7.80
C LYS A 89 2.44 1.64 7.90
N GLN A 90 1.76 2.47 7.10
CA GLN A 90 0.34 2.77 7.27
C GLN A 90 -0.57 1.57 6.98
N TRP A 91 -0.44 0.93 5.81
CA TRP A 91 -1.29 -0.22 5.46
C TRP A 91 -0.97 -1.45 6.32
N ARG A 92 0.30 -1.65 6.70
CA ARG A 92 0.71 -2.69 7.66
C ARG A 92 -0.02 -2.49 8.99
N GLY A 93 -0.11 -1.25 9.46
CA GLY A 93 -0.87 -0.91 10.66
C GLY A 93 -2.36 -1.26 10.55
N TRP A 94 -3.01 -0.99 9.41
CA TRP A 94 -4.41 -1.36 9.21
C TRP A 94 -4.63 -2.89 9.17
N ILE A 95 -3.71 -3.61 8.54
CA ILE A 95 -3.70 -5.07 8.52
C ILE A 95 -3.53 -5.64 9.93
N ASP A 96 -2.56 -5.14 10.70
CA ASP A 96 -2.32 -5.64 12.06
C ASP A 96 -3.52 -5.34 12.97
N GLN A 97 -4.16 -4.18 12.80
CA GLN A 97 -5.35 -3.80 13.55
C GLN A 97 -6.57 -4.67 13.24
N SER A 98 -6.64 -5.34 12.07
CA SER A 98 -7.76 -6.24 11.74
C SER A 98 -7.70 -7.58 12.48
N ALA A 99 -6.52 -7.99 12.97
CA ALA A 99 -6.32 -9.27 13.62
C ALA A 99 -7.15 -9.41 14.91
N LEU A 100 -7.19 -8.36 15.74
CA LEU A 100 -7.90 -8.40 17.02
C LEU A 100 -9.43 -8.52 16.87
N PRO A 101 -10.12 -7.73 16.03
CA PRO A 101 -11.54 -7.91 15.74
C PRO A 101 -11.87 -9.32 15.25
N LEU A 102 -11.06 -9.90 14.35
CA LEU A 102 -11.32 -11.24 13.81
C LEU A 102 -11.13 -12.34 14.85
N LEU A 103 -10.07 -12.25 15.67
CA LEU A 103 -9.87 -13.16 16.79
C LEU A 103 -11.02 -13.08 17.80
N THR A 104 -11.45 -11.87 18.14
CA THR A 104 -12.59 -11.64 19.02
C THR A 104 -13.86 -12.24 18.43
N LEU A 105 -14.13 -11.98 17.15
CA LEU A 105 -15.30 -12.49 16.44
C LEU A 105 -15.31 -14.02 16.39
N SER A 106 -14.16 -14.65 16.13
CA SER A 106 -14.00 -16.11 16.15
C SER A 106 -14.31 -16.72 17.52
N VAL A 107 -13.75 -16.15 18.60
CA VAL A 107 -14.01 -16.59 19.97
C VAL A 107 -15.50 -16.46 20.30
N VAL A 108 -16.10 -15.30 20.02
CA VAL A 108 -17.54 -15.06 20.26
C VAL A 108 -18.42 -15.99 19.41
N SER A 109 -17.98 -16.38 18.22
CA SER A 109 -18.73 -17.29 17.33
C SER A 109 -18.69 -18.75 17.77
N THR A 110 -17.72 -19.13 18.61
CA THR A 110 -17.52 -20.53 19.05
C THR A 110 -18.76 -21.17 19.68
N PRO A 111 -19.46 -20.56 20.66
CA PRO A 111 -20.66 -21.15 21.25
C PRO A 111 -21.84 -21.30 20.28
N PHE A 112 -21.90 -20.49 19.21
CA PHE A 112 -23.02 -20.50 18.26
C PHE A 112 -22.78 -21.41 17.07
N LEU A 113 -21.55 -21.45 16.55
CA LEU A 113 -21.21 -22.11 15.29
C LEU A 113 -20.40 -23.40 15.47
N GLY A 114 -19.83 -23.61 16.65
CA GLY A 114 -18.86 -24.66 16.93
C GLY A 114 -17.44 -24.29 16.50
N PHE A 115 -16.46 -25.06 16.98
CA PHE A 115 -15.04 -24.73 16.85
C PHE A 115 -14.56 -24.68 15.38
N GLY A 116 -14.98 -25.62 14.53
CA GLY A 116 -14.57 -25.65 13.11
C GLY A 116 -14.98 -24.40 12.32
N ARG A 117 -16.20 -23.90 12.55
CA ARG A 117 -16.70 -22.69 11.88
C ARG A 117 -16.13 -21.41 12.51
N ALA A 118 -15.92 -21.40 13.82
CA ALA A 118 -15.19 -20.31 14.47
C ALA A 118 -13.79 -20.13 13.87
N VAL A 119 -13.06 -21.21 13.59
CA VAL A 119 -11.76 -21.14 12.89
C VAL A 119 -11.91 -20.57 11.48
N SER A 120 -13.02 -20.86 10.79
CA SER A 120 -13.29 -20.32 9.45
C SER A 120 -13.42 -18.79 9.45
N VAL A 121 -13.87 -18.19 10.56
CA VAL A 121 -13.92 -16.72 10.72
C VAL A 121 -12.51 -16.11 10.65
N LEU A 122 -11.50 -16.80 11.18
CA LEU A 122 -10.10 -16.33 11.13
C LEU A 122 -9.50 -16.44 9.74
N VAL A 123 -9.96 -17.41 8.94
CA VAL A 123 -9.53 -17.60 7.54
C VAL A 123 -9.99 -16.41 6.70
N ALA A 124 -11.19 -15.89 6.93
CA ALA A 124 -11.82 -14.81 6.16
C ALA A 124 -11.16 -13.43 6.34
N ASN A 125 -9.85 -13.37 6.58
CA ASN A 125 -9.09 -12.15 6.79
C ASN A 125 -8.57 -11.57 5.47
N PHE A 126 -9.13 -10.44 5.03
CA PHE A 126 -8.72 -9.72 3.82
C PHE A 126 -7.25 -9.24 3.83
N ALA A 127 -6.60 -9.25 4.99
CA ALA A 127 -5.23 -8.75 5.13
C ALA A 127 -4.22 -9.47 4.24
N TYR A 128 -4.34 -10.80 4.06
CA TYR A 128 -3.38 -11.56 3.24
C TYR A 128 -3.41 -11.11 1.78
N ASP A 129 -4.61 -10.93 1.25
CA ASP A 129 -4.84 -10.46 -0.11
C ASP A 129 -4.25 -9.05 -0.29
N TYR A 130 -4.57 -8.15 0.64
CA TYR A 130 -4.12 -6.76 0.56
C TYR A 130 -2.60 -6.62 0.65
N ARG A 131 -1.94 -7.44 1.49
CA ARG A 131 -0.47 -7.48 1.68
C ARG A 131 0.27 -7.80 0.37
N VAL A 132 -0.35 -8.57 -0.52
CA VAL A 132 0.24 -8.92 -1.82
C VAL A 132 -0.07 -7.86 -2.89
N PHE A 133 -1.28 -7.31 -2.93
CA PHE A 133 -1.67 -6.41 -4.03
C PHE A 133 -1.06 -5.02 -3.93
N VAL A 134 -0.90 -4.47 -2.73
CA VAL A 134 -0.44 -3.09 -2.55
C VAL A 134 0.98 -2.87 -3.08
N PRO A 135 1.99 -3.70 -2.73
CA PRO A 135 3.35 -3.52 -3.26
C PRO A 135 3.40 -3.70 -4.78
N LEU A 136 2.75 -4.75 -5.30
CA LEU A 136 2.71 -5.02 -6.75
C LEU A 136 2.08 -3.87 -7.55
N GLY A 137 0.97 -3.33 -7.04
CA GLY A 137 0.33 -2.15 -7.61
C GLY A 137 1.29 -0.95 -7.62
N THR A 138 1.97 -0.71 -6.50
CA THR A 138 2.86 0.45 -6.35
C THR A 138 4.09 0.37 -7.27
N ILE A 139 4.75 -0.79 -7.36
CA ILE A 139 5.88 -1.02 -8.29
C ILE A 139 5.50 -0.69 -9.73
N ARG A 140 4.30 -1.11 -10.15
CA ARG A 140 3.83 -0.83 -11.51
C ARG A 140 3.64 0.66 -11.76
N PHE A 141 3.13 1.41 -10.77
CA PHE A 141 2.98 2.85 -10.89
C PHE A 141 4.33 3.57 -10.86
N LEU A 142 5.33 3.08 -10.11
CA LEU A 142 6.70 3.59 -10.18
C LEU A 142 7.27 3.43 -11.61
N ARG A 143 7.16 2.22 -12.19
CA ARG A 143 7.59 1.99 -13.59
C ARG A 143 6.83 2.85 -14.60
N THR A 144 5.54 3.08 -14.36
CA THR A 144 4.73 3.95 -15.22
C THR A 144 5.21 5.39 -15.10
N ALA A 145 5.43 5.90 -13.88
CA ALA A 145 5.97 7.24 -13.64
C ALA A 145 7.32 7.41 -14.35
N GLN A 146 8.24 6.46 -14.16
CA GLN A 146 9.56 6.47 -14.79
C GLN A 146 9.48 6.47 -16.33
N ALA A 147 8.55 5.71 -16.92
CA ALA A 147 8.31 5.73 -18.37
C ALA A 147 7.75 7.07 -18.90
N HIS A 148 7.30 7.95 -18.00
CA HIS A 148 6.86 9.31 -18.29
C HIS A 148 7.90 10.36 -17.84
N ASP A 149 9.15 9.95 -17.59
CA ASP A 149 10.25 10.76 -17.06
C ASP A 149 9.95 11.37 -15.68
N ILE A 150 8.99 10.78 -14.94
CA ILE A 150 8.65 11.18 -13.57
C ILE A 150 9.39 10.24 -12.62
N HIS A 151 10.43 10.76 -11.97
CA HIS A 151 11.23 10.01 -11.03
C HIS A 151 10.69 10.21 -9.62
N ILE A 152 10.27 9.12 -8.99
CA ILE A 152 9.70 9.12 -7.64
C ILE A 152 10.68 8.37 -6.75
N ARG A 153 11.22 9.05 -5.75
CA ARG A 153 12.30 8.53 -4.90
C ARG A 153 12.02 7.14 -4.31
N ASN A 154 10.81 6.90 -3.82
CA ASN A 154 10.41 5.59 -3.30
C ASN A 154 8.88 5.47 -3.23
N ALA A 155 8.38 4.27 -2.91
CA ALA A 155 6.95 4.01 -2.78
C ALA A 155 6.23 4.85 -1.72
N HIS A 156 6.90 5.27 -0.64
CA HIS A 156 6.29 6.08 0.41
C HIS A 156 5.91 7.48 -0.10
N VAL A 157 6.64 8.00 -1.08
CA VAL A 157 6.31 9.27 -1.74
C VAL A 157 4.93 9.24 -2.37
N PHE A 158 4.46 8.09 -2.87
CA PHE A 158 3.07 7.98 -3.35
C PHE A 158 2.04 8.13 -2.23
N ASP A 159 2.32 7.64 -1.02
CA ASP A 159 1.43 7.80 0.11
C ASP A 159 1.35 9.28 0.53
N LEU A 160 2.49 9.98 0.58
CA LEU A 160 2.54 11.42 0.82
C LEU A 160 1.80 12.20 -0.27
N LEU A 161 2.03 11.83 -1.53
CA LEU A 161 1.34 12.43 -2.68
C LEU A 161 -0.18 12.22 -2.58
N GLN A 162 -0.64 11.05 -2.09
CA GLN A 162 -2.06 10.79 -1.85
C GLN A 162 -2.64 11.60 -0.69
N GLN A 163 -1.84 11.90 0.33
CA GLN A 163 -2.23 12.69 1.49
C GLN A 163 -2.13 14.21 1.24
N THR A 164 -1.44 14.62 0.17
CA THR A 164 -1.23 16.04 -0.15
C THR A 164 -2.57 16.76 -0.37
N ASP A 165 -2.81 17.79 0.45
CA ASP A 165 -4.00 18.64 0.39
C ASP A 165 -3.73 19.91 -0.43
N VAL A 166 -2.50 20.45 -0.32
CA VAL A 166 -2.11 21.73 -0.93
C VAL A 166 -0.82 21.57 -1.72
N LEU A 167 -0.82 22.06 -2.95
CA LEU A 167 0.38 22.26 -3.78
C LEU A 167 0.76 23.74 -3.77
N VAL A 168 1.88 24.07 -3.15
CA VAL A 168 2.48 25.40 -3.17
C VAL A 168 3.44 25.48 -4.35
N ILE A 169 3.25 26.49 -5.20
CA ILE A 169 4.10 26.73 -6.38
C ILE A 169 4.75 28.10 -6.22
N ASP A 170 6.08 28.12 -6.19
CA ASP A 170 6.84 29.36 -6.25
C ASP A 170 6.81 29.91 -7.68
N GLY A 171 6.40 31.17 -7.83
CA GLY A 171 6.41 31.85 -9.13
C GLY A 171 7.82 31.99 -9.73
N ALA A 172 8.88 31.93 -8.91
CA ALA A 172 10.26 32.06 -9.36
C ALA A 172 10.65 30.93 -10.35
N GLY A 173 10.81 31.29 -11.62
CA GLY A 173 11.25 30.35 -12.67
C GLY A 173 10.13 29.49 -13.28
N VAL A 174 8.87 29.82 -13.00
CA VAL A 174 7.69 29.14 -13.58
C VAL A 174 7.02 30.03 -14.65
N ASP A 175 7.60 31.17 -15.02
CA ASP A 175 7.01 32.12 -15.96
C ASP A 175 6.79 31.55 -17.38
N ASP A 176 7.62 30.61 -17.84
CA ASP A 176 7.45 29.89 -19.12
C ASP A 176 6.62 28.60 -18.99
N LEU A 177 6.35 28.17 -17.76
CA LEU A 177 5.48 27.05 -17.46
C LEU A 177 4.05 27.51 -17.45
N ALA A 178 3.48 27.60 -18.65
CA ALA A 178 2.12 28.02 -18.91
C ALA A 178 1.18 27.70 -17.73
N ARG A 179 0.80 28.76 -16.99
CA ARG A 179 -0.18 28.78 -15.89
C ARG A 179 -1.41 27.86 -16.08
N PRO A 180 -1.91 27.54 -17.29
CA PRO A 180 -2.99 26.55 -17.47
C PRO A 180 -2.61 25.06 -17.42
N GLY A 181 -1.33 24.67 -17.39
CA GLY A 181 -0.90 23.26 -17.47
C GLY A 181 -0.63 22.57 -16.13
N VAL A 182 -0.57 23.32 -15.03
CA VAL A 182 -0.13 22.81 -13.71
C VAL A 182 -1.31 22.62 -12.76
N ALA A 183 -2.56 22.79 -13.20
CA ALA A 183 -3.72 22.51 -12.36
C ALA A 183 -3.73 21.02 -11.99
N PRO A 184 -3.48 20.64 -10.73
CA PRO A 184 -3.57 19.27 -10.29
C PRO A 184 -5.01 18.83 -10.49
N THR A 185 -5.16 17.64 -11.03
CA THR A 185 -6.47 17.03 -11.15
C THR A 185 -6.97 16.60 -9.77
N GLY A 186 -8.18 17.01 -9.39
CA GLY A 186 -8.87 16.55 -8.17
C GLY A 186 -8.88 17.58 -7.03
N ASP A 187 -8.91 17.08 -5.78
CA ASP A 187 -9.19 17.86 -4.57
C ASP A 187 -7.98 18.63 -4.00
N VAL A 188 -6.89 18.78 -4.76
CA VAL A 188 -5.65 19.43 -4.30
C VAL A 188 -5.74 20.93 -4.54
N ALA A 189 -5.70 21.73 -3.47
CA ALA A 189 -5.68 23.17 -3.59
C ALA A 189 -4.32 23.64 -4.13
N VAL A 190 -4.31 24.51 -5.15
CA VAL A 190 -3.07 25.14 -5.64
C VAL A 190 -2.92 26.51 -5.04
N ARG A 191 -1.75 26.78 -4.47
CA ARG A 191 -1.39 28.10 -3.96
C ARG A 191 -0.14 28.61 -4.66
N TRP A 192 -0.33 29.66 -5.46
CA TRP A 192 0.77 30.40 -6.06
C TRP A 192 1.32 31.39 -5.03
N VAL A 193 2.64 31.43 -4.90
CA VAL A 193 3.33 32.29 -3.95
C VAL A 193 4.42 33.08 -4.65
N GLU A 194 4.65 34.31 -4.19
CA GLU A 194 5.72 35.15 -4.69
C GLU A 194 7.09 34.59 -4.30
N PRO A 195 8.14 34.83 -5.12
CA PRO A 195 9.50 34.45 -4.82
C PRO A 195 9.92 34.81 -3.39
N GLY A 196 10.42 33.83 -2.65
CA GLY A 196 10.88 34.03 -1.26
C GLY A 196 9.80 33.96 -0.18
N GLN A 197 8.52 33.85 -0.53
CA GLN A 197 7.42 33.62 0.43
C GLN A 197 7.07 32.14 0.62
N ALA A 198 7.68 31.25 -0.16
CA ALA A 198 7.37 29.82 -0.18
C ALA A 198 7.47 29.15 1.19
N ALA A 199 8.57 29.33 1.93
CA ALA A 199 8.76 28.70 3.24
C ALA A 199 7.70 29.16 4.25
N THR A 200 7.34 30.44 4.25
CA THR A 200 6.29 30.99 5.12
C THR A 200 4.92 30.44 4.75
N ALA A 201 4.63 30.31 3.46
CA ALA A 201 3.36 29.74 2.99
C ALA A 201 3.24 28.25 3.33
N VAL A 202 4.30 27.47 3.10
CA VAL A 202 4.38 26.04 3.49
C VAL A 202 4.15 25.89 5.00
N ALA A 203 4.87 26.65 5.82
CA ALA A 203 4.71 26.61 7.27
C ALA A 203 3.29 27.01 7.73
N ALA A 204 2.67 27.98 7.06
CA ALA A 204 1.31 28.41 7.38
C ALA A 204 0.27 27.32 7.07
N GLU A 205 0.39 26.62 5.93
CA GLU A 205 -0.52 25.52 5.56
C GLU A 205 -0.30 24.29 6.45
N GLN A 206 0.96 23.96 6.80
CA GLN A 206 1.26 22.89 7.75
C GLN A 206 0.74 23.21 9.16
N ALA A 207 0.85 24.46 9.61
CA ALA A 207 0.27 24.90 10.88
C ALA A 207 -1.27 24.80 10.90
N ALA A 208 -1.91 24.84 9.73
CA ALA A 208 -3.34 24.56 9.56
C ALA A 208 -3.66 23.05 9.52
N GLY A 209 -2.65 22.17 9.71
CA GLY A 209 -2.80 20.71 9.74
C GLY A 209 -2.91 20.05 8.37
N ARG A 210 -2.56 20.76 7.29
CA ARG A 210 -2.60 20.24 5.92
C ARG A 210 -1.26 19.61 5.54
N VAL A 211 -1.29 18.57 4.70
CA VAL A 211 -0.07 18.01 4.09
C VAL A 211 0.29 18.80 2.85
N VAL A 212 1.50 19.36 2.83
CA VAL A 212 1.91 20.34 1.81
C VAL A 212 2.93 19.74 0.87
N ALA A 213 2.63 19.81 -0.43
CA ALA A 213 3.60 19.62 -1.49
C ALA A 213 4.14 20.97 -1.96
N TYR A 214 5.43 21.05 -2.20
CA TYR A 214 6.08 22.24 -2.72
C TYR A 214 6.78 21.94 -4.04
N PHE A 215 6.45 22.70 -5.07
CA PHE A 215 7.09 22.62 -6.39
C PHE A 215 7.98 23.83 -6.63
N HIS A 216 9.24 23.56 -6.98
CA HIS A 216 10.19 24.59 -7.41
C HIS A 216 11.15 24.04 -8.48
N PRO A 217 11.47 24.79 -9.56
CA PRO A 217 12.33 24.30 -10.63
C PRO A 217 13.73 23.86 -10.17
N HIS A 218 14.30 24.59 -9.20
CA HIS A 218 15.62 24.29 -8.62
C HIS A 218 15.53 23.30 -7.42
N PRO A 219 16.21 22.15 -7.47
CA PRO A 219 16.15 21.09 -6.45
C PRO A 219 16.48 21.52 -5.02
N GLN A 220 17.56 22.29 -4.83
CA GLN A 220 17.98 22.72 -3.49
C GLN A 220 16.97 23.64 -2.82
N THR A 221 16.24 24.44 -3.61
CA THR A 221 15.20 25.32 -3.08
C THR A 221 13.97 24.49 -2.70
N ALA A 222 13.60 23.51 -3.55
CA ALA A 222 12.53 22.56 -3.24
C ALA A 222 12.79 21.83 -1.91
N ALA A 223 14.01 21.32 -1.72
CA ALA A 223 14.41 20.61 -0.49
C ALA A 223 14.43 21.51 0.76
N ARG A 224 14.78 22.79 0.62
CA ARG A 224 14.90 23.73 1.74
C ARG A 224 13.59 24.33 2.23
N ALA A 225 12.49 24.15 1.49
CA ALA A 225 11.20 24.75 1.85
C ALA A 225 10.55 24.14 3.11
N GLY A 226 11.01 22.96 3.56
CA GLY A 226 10.45 22.27 4.72
C GLY A 226 9.07 21.65 4.48
N ALA A 227 8.66 21.49 3.21
CA ALA A 227 7.41 20.84 2.84
C ALA A 227 7.45 19.33 3.11
N ASP A 228 6.28 18.73 3.36
CA ASP A 228 6.15 17.28 3.54
C ASP A 228 6.52 16.52 2.26
N LEU A 229 6.26 17.14 1.10
CA LEU A 229 6.60 16.61 -0.21
C LEU A 229 7.31 17.66 -1.08
N ALA A 230 8.60 17.47 -1.33
CA ALA A 230 9.38 18.34 -2.23
C ALA A 230 9.41 17.81 -3.66
N ILE A 231 8.99 18.64 -4.62
CA ILE A 231 8.92 18.35 -6.05
C ILE A 231 9.83 19.32 -6.80
N ALA A 232 10.70 18.82 -7.68
CA ALA A 232 11.60 19.65 -8.48
C ALA A 232 11.66 19.23 -9.95
N CYS A 233 12.25 20.08 -10.78
CA CYS A 233 12.57 19.74 -12.16
C CYS A 233 13.94 19.07 -12.27
N PRO A 234 14.15 18.20 -13.27
CA PRO A 234 15.48 17.68 -13.56
C PRO A 234 16.42 18.83 -13.95
N GLN A 235 17.62 18.86 -13.37
CA GLN A 235 18.69 19.81 -13.70
C GLN A 235 20.03 19.08 -13.74
N ASP A 236 20.81 19.32 -14.79
CA ASP A 236 22.10 18.67 -14.98
C ASP A 236 23.08 19.05 -13.86
N GLY A 237 23.63 18.04 -13.18
CA GLY A 237 24.66 18.21 -12.14
C GLY A 237 24.16 18.75 -10.80
N ALA A 238 22.86 19.02 -10.64
CA ALA A 238 22.30 19.45 -9.36
C ALA A 238 22.12 18.25 -8.41
N SER A 239 22.52 18.41 -7.14
CA SER A 239 22.15 17.44 -6.10
C SER A 239 20.63 17.46 -5.88
N MET A 240 20.06 16.26 -5.79
CA MET A 240 18.63 16.01 -5.55
C MET A 240 18.37 15.56 -4.11
N ASP A 241 19.34 15.77 -3.22
CA ASP A 241 19.19 15.54 -1.79
C ASP A 241 17.98 16.33 -1.25
N GLY A 242 17.10 15.64 -0.50
CA GLY A 242 15.84 16.21 0.00
C GLY A 242 14.70 16.36 -1.00
N VAL A 243 14.89 16.14 -2.31
CA VAL A 243 13.79 16.13 -3.31
C VAL A 243 13.12 14.77 -3.39
N HIS A 244 11.80 14.72 -3.24
CA HIS A 244 11.04 13.46 -3.23
C HIS A 244 10.58 13.03 -4.62
N VAL A 245 10.21 14.00 -5.46
CA VAL A 245 9.76 13.76 -6.84
C VAL A 245 10.52 14.69 -7.77
N VAL A 246 11.06 14.13 -8.84
CA VAL A 246 11.65 14.88 -9.94
C VAL A 246 10.77 14.68 -11.17
N VAL A 247 10.21 15.77 -11.67
CA VAL A 247 9.21 15.76 -12.74
C VAL A 247 9.52 16.86 -13.75
N PRO A 248 9.46 16.56 -15.06
CA PRO A 248 9.58 17.58 -16.08
C PRO A 248 8.51 18.65 -15.87
N PRO A 249 8.84 19.91 -16.15
CA PRO A 249 7.96 21.03 -15.83
C PRO A 249 6.60 20.91 -16.54
N ASN A 250 6.57 20.41 -17.78
CA ASN A 250 5.35 20.14 -18.55
C ASN A 250 4.57 18.88 -18.14
N ARG A 251 5.03 18.13 -17.13
CA ARG A 251 4.47 16.84 -16.68
C ARG A 251 3.95 16.87 -15.24
N VAL A 252 3.96 18.02 -14.57
CA VAL A 252 3.47 18.13 -13.18
C VAL A 252 2.00 17.68 -13.07
N ALA A 253 1.14 18.01 -14.04
CA ALA A 253 -0.24 17.51 -14.05
C ALA A 253 -0.34 15.97 -14.23
N ASP A 254 0.60 15.36 -14.95
CA ASP A 254 0.65 13.91 -15.13
C ASP A 254 0.96 13.20 -13.79
N LEU A 255 1.78 13.81 -12.92
CA LEU A 255 2.04 13.31 -11.56
C LEU A 255 0.74 13.19 -10.73
N PHE A 256 -0.11 14.23 -10.75
CA PHE A 256 -1.39 14.20 -10.04
C PHE A 256 -2.43 13.30 -10.72
N THR A 257 -2.35 13.14 -12.03
CA THR A 257 -3.14 12.13 -12.76
C THR A 257 -2.74 10.71 -12.34
N LEU A 258 -1.44 10.45 -12.19
CA LEU A 258 -0.93 9.17 -11.66
C LEU A 258 -1.38 8.94 -10.22
N ARG A 259 -1.35 9.95 -9.36
CA ARG A 259 -1.90 9.89 -7.98
C ARG A 259 -3.37 9.44 -8.01
N ALA A 260 -4.21 10.12 -8.79
CA ALA A 260 -5.64 9.82 -8.87
C ALA A 260 -5.89 8.41 -9.41
N ALA A 261 -5.13 7.99 -10.43
CA ALA A 261 -5.22 6.65 -11.00
C ALA A 261 -4.76 5.56 -10.01
N LEU A 262 -3.69 5.81 -9.24
CA LEU A 262 -3.22 4.91 -8.19
C LEU A 262 -4.28 4.78 -7.09
N GLU A 263 -4.87 5.89 -6.65
CA GLU A 263 -5.91 5.90 -5.63
C GLU A 263 -7.16 5.14 -6.08
N ALA A 264 -7.66 5.40 -7.29
CA ALA A 264 -8.77 4.66 -7.86
C ALA A 264 -8.46 3.15 -7.99
N ARG A 265 -7.18 2.77 -8.20
CA ARG A 265 -6.77 1.37 -8.21
C ARG A 265 -6.66 0.78 -6.81
N ARG A 266 -6.13 1.51 -5.83
CA ARG A 266 -6.05 1.06 -4.43
C ARG A 266 -7.45 0.85 -3.85
N ARG A 267 -8.40 1.76 -4.09
CA ARG A 267 -9.81 1.59 -3.70
C ARG A 267 -10.45 0.35 -4.34
N ARG A 268 -10.23 0.13 -5.64
CA ARG A 268 -10.70 -1.10 -6.32
C ARG A 268 -10.03 -2.36 -5.77
N GLY A 269 -8.73 -2.31 -5.53
CA GLY A 269 -7.97 -3.42 -4.93
C GLY A 269 -8.45 -3.75 -3.53
N LEU A 270 -8.73 -2.74 -2.70
CA LEU A 270 -9.32 -2.91 -1.39
C LEU A 270 -10.72 -3.54 -1.48
N GLY A 271 -11.57 -3.06 -2.39
CA GLY A 271 -12.88 -3.67 -2.64
C GLY A 271 -12.78 -5.14 -3.07
N LEU A 272 -11.83 -5.46 -3.94
CA LEU A 272 -11.57 -6.84 -4.38
C LEU A 272 -11.00 -7.73 -3.27
N ALA A 273 -10.23 -7.17 -2.33
CA ALA A 273 -9.74 -7.90 -1.16
C ALA A 273 -10.83 -8.10 -0.09
N LEU A 274 -11.72 -7.12 0.10
CA LEU A 274 -12.81 -7.19 1.08
C LEU A 274 -13.97 -8.08 0.63
N ALA A 275 -14.29 -8.10 -0.67
CA ALA A 275 -15.45 -8.83 -1.17
C ALA A 275 -15.44 -10.34 -0.84
N PRO A 276 -14.33 -11.08 -1.02
CA PRO A 276 -14.22 -12.48 -0.60
C PRO A 276 -14.46 -12.64 0.91
N SER A 277 -13.84 -11.79 1.74
CA SER A 277 -14.01 -11.83 3.19
C SER A 277 -15.45 -11.58 3.63
N ILE A 278 -16.15 -10.60 3.04
CA ILE A 278 -17.56 -10.33 3.33
C ILE A 278 -18.44 -11.52 2.91
N LEU A 279 -18.19 -12.07 1.71
CA LEU A 279 -18.91 -13.25 1.22
C LEU A 279 -18.66 -14.45 2.14
N ASN A 280 -17.42 -14.64 2.59
CA ASN A 280 -17.03 -15.71 3.48
C ASN A 280 -17.64 -15.60 4.87
N LEU A 281 -17.58 -14.42 5.50
CA LEU A 281 -18.25 -14.19 6.77
C LEU A 281 -19.75 -14.44 6.63
N SER A 282 -20.39 -13.90 5.59
CA SER A 282 -21.81 -14.14 5.31
C SER A 282 -22.09 -15.65 5.14
N GLY A 283 -21.25 -16.36 4.40
CA GLY A 283 -21.38 -17.80 4.21
C GLY A 283 -21.13 -18.65 5.44
N ILE A 284 -20.24 -18.23 6.34
CA ILE A 284 -20.03 -18.91 7.63
C ILE A 284 -21.31 -18.83 8.49
N PHE A 285 -21.91 -17.65 8.60
CA PHE A 285 -23.08 -17.43 9.46
C PHE A 285 -24.41 -17.89 8.84
N LEU A 286 -24.59 -17.77 7.52
CA LEU A 286 -25.87 -18.05 6.85
C LEU A 286 -25.91 -19.42 6.16
N TRP A 287 -24.77 -19.84 5.56
CA TRP A 287 -24.69 -21.05 4.73
C TRP A 287 -23.74 -22.10 5.31
N TYR A 288 -23.27 -21.92 6.55
CA TYR A 288 -22.41 -22.85 7.26
C TYR A 288 -21.12 -23.22 6.52
N PHE A 289 -20.49 -22.26 5.83
CA PHE A 289 -19.24 -22.49 5.09
C PHE A 289 -18.18 -23.14 5.98
N SER A 290 -17.54 -24.18 5.42
CA SER A 290 -16.43 -24.88 6.04
C SER A 290 -15.11 -24.10 5.85
N PRO A 291 -14.06 -24.38 6.64
CA PRO A 291 -12.76 -23.72 6.44
C PRO A 291 -12.21 -23.89 5.02
N LEU A 292 -12.45 -25.04 4.39
CA LEU A 292 -12.02 -25.30 3.02
C LEU A 292 -12.78 -24.44 2.02
N THR A 293 -14.09 -24.27 2.19
CA THR A 293 -14.91 -23.41 1.33
C THR A 293 -14.45 -21.96 1.40
N VAL A 294 -14.19 -21.47 2.62
CA VAL A 294 -13.72 -20.10 2.85
C VAL A 294 -12.38 -19.87 2.15
N LEU A 295 -11.43 -20.79 2.32
CA LEU A 295 -10.15 -20.71 1.62
C LEU A 295 -10.31 -20.70 0.10
N LEU A 296 -11.18 -21.54 -0.47
CA LEU A 296 -11.38 -21.57 -1.93
C LEU A 296 -11.91 -20.23 -2.46
N VAL A 297 -12.83 -19.60 -1.73
CA VAL A 297 -13.34 -18.26 -2.06
C VAL A 297 -12.23 -17.21 -1.95
N ASP A 298 -11.41 -17.26 -0.90
CA ASP A 298 -10.28 -16.34 -0.73
C ASP A 298 -9.25 -16.52 -1.86
N PHE A 299 -8.95 -17.75 -2.28
CA PHE A 299 -8.06 -18.00 -3.43
C PHE A 299 -8.62 -17.44 -4.74
N GLY A 300 -9.92 -17.57 -4.97
CA GLY A 300 -10.59 -16.97 -6.12
C GLY A 300 -10.48 -15.44 -6.09
N GLY A 301 -10.73 -14.84 -4.93
CA GLY A 301 -10.54 -13.42 -4.66
C GLY A 301 -9.12 -12.95 -4.91
N MET A 302 -8.15 -13.71 -4.40
CA MET A 302 -6.74 -13.40 -4.56
C MET A 302 -6.30 -13.43 -6.01
N GLY A 303 -6.73 -14.45 -6.76
CA GLY A 303 -6.49 -14.55 -8.20
C GLY A 303 -7.05 -13.34 -8.95
N ALA A 304 -8.28 -12.92 -8.64
CA ALA A 304 -8.89 -11.73 -9.24
C ALA A 304 -8.12 -10.44 -8.87
N GLY A 305 -7.67 -10.31 -7.61
CA GLY A 305 -6.85 -9.19 -7.14
C GLY A 305 -5.50 -9.11 -7.85
N LEU A 306 -4.80 -10.23 -8.00
CA LEU A 306 -3.54 -10.33 -8.76
C LEU A 306 -3.74 -9.96 -10.22
N ILE A 307 -4.78 -10.47 -10.87
CA ILE A 307 -5.14 -10.11 -12.24
C ILE A 307 -5.38 -8.60 -12.35
N ASN A 308 -6.12 -8.02 -11.41
CA ASN A 308 -6.35 -6.58 -11.39
C ASN A 308 -5.06 -5.78 -11.13
N ALA A 309 -4.11 -6.28 -10.34
CA ALA A 309 -2.82 -5.62 -10.08
C ALA A 309 -1.86 -5.73 -11.29
N VAL A 310 -1.83 -6.87 -11.97
CA VAL A 310 -0.84 -7.19 -13.01
C VAL A 310 -1.35 -6.90 -14.43
N TRP A 311 -2.65 -7.04 -14.73
CA TRP A 311 -3.15 -6.89 -16.09
C TRP A 311 -3.87 -5.58 -16.39
N THR A 312 -4.47 -4.90 -15.42
CA THR A 312 -5.16 -3.64 -15.71
C THR A 312 -4.16 -2.58 -16.19
N PRO A 313 -4.20 -2.15 -17.47
CA PRO A 313 -3.21 -1.21 -17.99
C PRO A 313 -3.28 0.11 -17.21
N PRO A 314 -2.14 0.79 -17.01
CA PRO A 314 -2.17 2.14 -16.47
C PRO A 314 -3.05 3.01 -17.37
N VAL A 315 -3.90 3.84 -16.75
CA VAL A 315 -4.76 4.75 -17.49
C VAL A 315 -3.84 5.73 -18.21
N SER A 316 -3.86 5.74 -19.54
CA SER A 316 -3.11 6.76 -20.28
C SER A 316 -3.65 8.14 -19.90
N PRO A 317 -2.80 9.18 -19.81
CA PRO A 317 -3.25 10.53 -19.49
C PRO A 317 -4.40 11.00 -20.40
N GLU A 318 -4.39 10.58 -21.67
CA GLU A 318 -5.48 10.85 -22.61
C GLU A 318 -6.81 10.17 -22.28
N ARG A 319 -6.79 8.97 -21.72
CA ARG A 319 -8.02 8.31 -21.25
C ARG A 319 -8.53 8.96 -19.97
N ALA A 320 -7.65 9.39 -19.07
CA ALA A 320 -8.05 10.05 -17.82
C ALA A 320 -8.82 11.35 -18.09
N LYS A 321 -8.41 12.14 -19.10
CA LYS A 321 -9.12 13.35 -19.55
C LYS A 321 -10.55 13.12 -20.05
N ARG A 322 -10.97 11.88 -20.35
CA ARG A 322 -12.34 11.57 -20.81
C ARG A 322 -13.30 11.20 -19.68
N PHE A 323 -12.80 10.98 -18.46
CA PHE A 323 -13.59 10.55 -17.30
C PHE A 323 -13.83 11.67 -16.28
N ILE A 324 -13.36 12.88 -16.58
CA ILE A 324 -13.53 14.12 -15.82
C ILE A 324 -14.27 15.09 -16.72
#